data_AF-A0A659USG7-F1
#
_entry.id   AF-A0A659USG7-F1
#
_cell.length_a   1.000
_cell.length_b   1.000
_cell.length_c   1.000
_cell.angle_alpha   90.00
_cell.angle_beta   90.00
_cell.angle_gamma   90.00
#
_symmetry.space_group_name_H-M   'P 1'
#
loop_
_entity.id
_entity.type
_entity.pdbx_description
1 polymer ?
#
loop_
_entity_poly.entity_id
_entity_poly.type
_entity_poly.pdbx_seq_one_letter_code
_entity_poly.pdbx_strand_id
1 'polypeptide(L)'
;VKYGLARDSGGAGRWRGGLATEMAFRVFAPDSRITARNRDRSFFRPWGVLGGKAAGLSDMVVNPGTEHERRLGNIDTAVLQPGDMLAIRSAGGGGRGNPLEREPWRVAQDVLRGYLSPAAAERDYGVVLCNGEVDEQATEQSRAGKEASAGHFHFGPERDGYEAQWTPAAYDRLHAVLDALPIHWRFFAKTEIFRRMKGRAGPEGVRAAFDAVCERFPELPRPRSLQEAAE
;
A
#
# COMPACT_ATOMS: atom_id res chain seq x y z
N VAL A 1 -7.39 18.09 17.71
CA VAL A 1 -6.10 17.36 17.72
C VAL A 1 -6.34 15.95 18.25
N LYS A 2 -5.61 14.93 17.76
CA LYS A 2 -5.91 13.50 17.98
C LYS A 2 -4.63 12.72 18.29
N TYR A 3 -4.67 11.74 19.19
CA TYR A 3 -3.60 10.76 19.41
C TYR A 3 -4.21 9.44 19.88
N GLY A 4 -3.85 8.33 19.24
CA GLY A 4 -4.38 7.03 19.63
C GLY A 4 -4.18 5.94 18.59
N LEU A 5 -4.96 4.87 18.71
CA LEU A 5 -4.96 3.77 17.75
C LEU A 5 -5.95 4.05 16.63
N ALA A 6 -5.52 3.84 15.38
CA ALA A 6 -6.38 3.93 14.22
C ALA A 6 -7.23 2.66 14.12
N ARG A 7 -8.52 2.78 14.40
CA ARG A 7 -9.52 1.72 14.19
C ARG A 7 -9.45 1.19 12.75
N ASP A 8 -9.70 -0.12 12.57
CA ASP A 8 -9.76 -0.81 11.27
C ASP A 8 -8.45 -0.84 10.47
N SER A 9 -7.32 -0.47 11.08
CA SER A 9 -6.03 -0.39 10.38
C SER A 9 -5.23 -1.69 10.36
N GLY A 10 -5.50 -2.62 11.30
CA GLY A 10 -4.84 -3.91 11.37
C GLY A 10 -5.39 -4.89 10.33
N GLY A 11 -4.51 -5.65 9.69
CA GLY A 11 -4.89 -6.70 8.75
C GLY A 11 -5.73 -7.77 9.42
N ALA A 12 -6.84 -8.15 8.77
CA ALA A 12 -7.74 -9.16 9.31
C ALA A 12 -7.11 -10.55 9.26
N GLY A 13 -7.35 -11.36 10.28
CA GLY A 13 -6.91 -12.75 10.32
C GLY A 13 -7.44 -13.45 11.56
N ARG A 14 -7.33 -14.77 11.64
CA ARG A 14 -7.60 -15.49 12.90
C ARG A 14 -6.86 -14.82 14.07
N TRP A 15 -5.64 -14.36 13.78
CA TRP A 15 -4.87 -13.42 14.59
C TRP A 15 -4.80 -12.08 13.84
N ARG A 16 -5.57 -11.10 14.32
CA ARG A 16 -5.57 -9.73 13.78
C ARG A 16 -4.19 -9.09 13.96
N GLY A 17 -3.71 -8.40 12.92
CA GLY A 17 -2.48 -7.62 13.04
C GLY A 17 -2.65 -6.38 13.93
N GLY A 18 -1.53 -5.85 14.46
CA GLY A 18 -1.53 -4.67 15.32
C GLY A 18 -2.17 -3.45 14.63
N LEU A 19 -2.80 -2.58 15.40
CA LEU A 19 -3.33 -1.32 14.86
C LEU A 19 -2.20 -0.34 14.61
N ALA A 20 -2.38 0.50 13.59
CA ALA A 20 -1.60 1.70 13.42
C ALA A 20 -1.85 2.69 14.57
N THR A 21 -0.86 3.52 14.84
CA THR A 21 -1.01 4.73 15.65
C THR A 21 -1.36 5.88 14.74
N GLU A 22 -2.24 6.77 15.21
CA GLU A 22 -2.56 8.04 14.55
C GLU A 22 -2.29 9.21 15.48
N MET A 23 -1.80 10.30 14.90
CA MET A 23 -1.51 11.56 15.58
C MET A 23 -1.90 12.72 14.67
N ALA A 24 -2.59 13.72 15.21
CA ALA A 24 -2.94 14.94 14.50
C ALA A 24 -2.72 16.16 15.38
N PHE A 25 -1.93 17.11 14.88
CA PHE A 25 -1.64 18.38 15.55
C PHE A 25 -1.85 19.55 14.59
N ARG A 26 -2.11 20.73 15.17
CA ARG A 26 -2.27 21.99 14.44
C ARG A 26 -1.08 22.88 14.71
N VAL A 27 -0.59 23.54 13.67
CA VAL A 27 0.46 24.55 13.80
C VAL A 27 -0.15 25.96 13.82
N PHE A 28 0.52 26.89 14.49
CA PHE A 28 0.08 28.28 14.61
C PHE A 28 1.13 29.30 14.19
N ALA A 29 2.35 28.86 13.89
CA ALA A 29 3.43 29.70 13.39
C ALA A 29 3.60 29.51 11.88
N PRO A 30 3.90 30.58 11.12
CA PRO A 30 4.17 30.49 9.70
C PRO A 30 5.39 29.62 9.41
N ASP A 31 5.36 28.96 8.25
CA ASP A 31 6.46 28.12 7.73
C ASP A 31 6.95 27.05 8.72
N SER A 32 6.04 26.50 9.51
CA SER A 32 6.32 25.41 10.44
C SER A 32 6.78 24.18 9.67
N ARG A 33 8.01 23.74 9.92
CA ARG A 33 8.62 22.59 9.24
C ARG A 33 8.56 21.35 10.12
N ILE A 34 7.84 20.34 9.65
CA ILE A 34 7.74 19.03 10.30
C ILE A 34 8.49 18.02 9.45
N THR A 35 9.45 17.32 10.05
CA THR A 35 10.14 16.22 9.39
C THR A 35 9.60 14.88 9.88
N ALA A 36 9.14 14.02 8.97
CA ALA A 36 8.66 12.67 9.25
C ALA A 36 9.41 11.69 8.35
N ARG A 37 10.50 11.11 8.87
CA ARG A 37 11.37 10.19 8.14
C ARG A 37 10.94 8.73 8.33
N ASN A 38 11.47 7.87 7.46
CA ASN A 38 11.30 6.41 7.51
C ASN A 38 9.82 5.99 7.48
N ARG A 39 9.04 6.64 6.61
CA ARG A 39 7.63 6.34 6.41
C ARG A 39 7.44 5.19 5.44
N ASP A 40 8.05 4.06 5.78
CA ASP A 40 7.83 2.82 5.07
C ASP A 40 6.34 2.46 5.05
N ARG A 41 5.97 1.65 4.06
CA ARG A 41 4.58 1.19 3.88
C ARG A 41 3.57 2.30 3.56
N SER A 42 4.04 3.40 2.97
CA SER A 42 3.19 4.47 2.41
C SER A 42 2.72 4.16 0.98
N PHE A 43 3.36 3.19 0.30
CA PHE A 43 2.95 2.71 -1.03
C PHE A 43 2.57 1.22 -1.02
N PHE A 44 3.42 0.36 -0.44
CA PHE A 44 3.10 -1.06 -0.26
C PHE A 44 2.73 -1.36 1.18
N ARG A 45 1.47 -1.71 1.42
CA ARG A 45 0.96 -2.06 2.75
C ARG A 45 1.63 -3.30 3.35
N PRO A 46 1.59 -3.49 4.67
CA PRO A 46 2.02 -4.73 5.31
C PRO A 46 1.12 -5.90 4.91
N TRP A 47 1.74 -7.02 4.55
CA TRP A 47 1.05 -8.18 3.98
C TRP A 47 0.44 -9.06 5.04
N GLY A 48 -0.67 -9.69 4.73
CA GLY A 48 -1.20 -10.80 5.52
C GLY A 48 -0.48 -12.11 5.18
N VAL A 49 -0.54 -13.08 6.10
CA VAL A 49 0.10 -14.39 5.91
C VAL A 49 -0.84 -15.54 6.27
N LEU A 50 -0.65 -16.69 5.61
CA LEU A 50 -1.38 -17.94 5.88
C LEU A 50 -2.90 -17.73 5.90
N GLY A 51 -3.46 -17.07 4.87
CA GLY A 51 -4.88 -16.72 4.76
C GLY A 51 -5.31 -15.43 5.47
N GLY A 52 -4.41 -14.76 6.20
CA GLY A 52 -4.64 -13.42 6.73
C GLY A 52 -4.57 -12.35 5.65
N LYS A 53 -5.23 -11.21 5.86
CA LYS A 53 -5.32 -10.07 4.95
C LYS A 53 -4.28 -8.98 5.26
N ALA A 54 -3.94 -8.22 4.22
CA ALA A 54 -3.06 -7.06 4.35
C ALA A 54 -3.68 -5.95 5.23
N ALA A 55 -2.82 -5.11 5.80
CA ALA A 55 -3.20 -4.02 6.70
C ALA A 55 -3.44 -2.69 5.98
N GLY A 56 -3.72 -1.63 6.74
CA GLY A 56 -3.76 -0.26 6.24
C GLY A 56 -2.37 0.33 5.98
N LEU A 57 -2.28 1.24 5.01
CA LEU A 57 -1.08 2.02 4.69
C LEU A 57 -0.75 3.06 5.77
N SER A 58 0.53 3.38 5.85
CA SER A 58 1.03 4.62 6.46
C SER A 58 0.56 5.82 5.64
N ASP A 59 0.11 6.91 6.28
CA ASP A 59 -0.31 8.12 5.57
C ASP A 59 0.04 9.43 6.28
N MET A 60 0.27 10.48 5.49
CA MET A 60 0.53 11.85 5.95
C MET A 60 -0.37 12.79 5.20
N VAL A 61 -1.28 13.44 5.92
CA VAL A 61 -2.29 14.28 5.30
C VAL A 61 -2.33 15.62 5.99
N VAL A 62 -2.16 16.69 5.21
CA VAL A 62 -2.44 18.06 5.65
C VAL A 62 -3.91 18.34 5.41
N ASN A 63 -4.60 18.91 6.40
CA ASN A 63 -6.00 19.30 6.38
C ASN A 63 -6.93 18.19 5.83
N PRO A 64 -6.93 16.98 6.43
CA PRO A 64 -7.75 15.87 5.96
C PRO A 64 -9.25 16.25 5.98
N GLY A 65 -9.95 15.94 4.89
CA GLY A 65 -11.38 16.18 4.74
C GLY A 65 -11.78 17.63 4.44
N THR A 66 -10.83 18.50 4.08
CA THR A 66 -11.12 19.88 3.64
C THR A 66 -10.77 20.09 2.17
N GLU A 67 -11.17 21.23 1.60
CA GLU A 67 -10.78 21.65 0.24
C GLU A 67 -9.27 21.84 0.06
N HIS A 68 -8.52 21.96 1.16
CA HIS A 68 -7.07 22.10 1.19
C HIS A 68 -6.35 20.79 1.55
N GLU A 69 -7.02 19.63 1.45
CA GLU A 69 -6.40 18.34 1.71
C GLU A 69 -5.18 18.12 0.81
N ARG A 70 -4.05 17.77 1.43
CA ARG A 70 -2.83 17.38 0.72
C ARG A 70 -2.26 16.10 1.32
N ARG A 71 -2.25 15.03 0.53
CA ARG A 71 -1.55 13.78 0.88
C ARG A 71 -0.08 13.87 0.49
N LEU A 72 0.79 13.78 1.48
CA LEU A 72 2.24 13.93 1.30
C LEU A 72 2.93 12.59 1.04
N GLY A 73 2.24 11.46 1.22
CA GLY A 73 2.80 10.12 0.95
C GLY A 73 4.08 9.86 1.75
N ASN A 74 5.18 9.59 1.03
CA ASN A 74 6.51 9.35 1.60
C ASN A 74 7.43 10.59 1.56
N ILE A 75 6.88 11.80 1.50
CA ILE A 75 7.67 13.03 1.58
C ILE A 75 8.17 13.21 3.02
N ASP A 76 9.47 13.41 3.19
CA ASP A 76 10.10 13.52 4.52
C ASP A 76 9.81 14.85 5.24
N THR A 77 9.47 15.92 4.51
CA THR A 77 9.30 17.26 5.10
C THR A 77 7.99 17.92 4.68
N ALA A 78 7.15 18.26 5.64
CA ALA A 78 5.95 19.07 5.46
C ALA A 78 6.24 20.53 5.90
N VAL A 79 5.85 21.49 5.05
CA VAL A 79 5.83 22.91 5.39
C VAL A 79 4.38 23.33 5.56
N LEU A 80 4.04 23.87 6.73
CA LEU A 80 2.68 24.14 7.18
C LEU A 80 2.50 25.62 7.52
N GLN A 81 1.29 26.13 7.30
CA GLN A 81 0.89 27.50 7.59
C GLN A 81 -0.01 27.57 8.84
N PRO A 82 -0.17 28.74 9.48
CA PRO A 82 -0.98 28.87 10.68
C PRO A 82 -2.42 28.39 10.43
N GLY A 83 -2.89 27.47 11.28
CA GLY A 83 -4.20 26.84 11.14
C GLY A 83 -4.17 25.45 10.51
N ASP A 84 -3.11 25.11 9.75
CA ASP A 84 -2.97 23.79 9.14
C ASP A 84 -2.93 22.68 10.20
N MET A 85 -3.66 21.61 9.92
CA MET A 85 -3.64 20.37 10.68
C MET A 85 -2.83 19.32 9.92
N LEU A 86 -1.79 18.78 10.54
CA LEU A 86 -1.09 17.61 10.01
C LEU A 86 -1.59 16.36 10.73
N ALA A 87 -2.11 15.40 9.97
CA ALA A 87 -2.47 14.07 10.42
C ALA A 87 -1.44 13.04 9.91
N ILE A 88 -0.86 12.28 10.84
CA ILE A 88 0.09 11.22 10.59
C ILE A 88 -0.51 9.92 11.09
N ARG A 89 -0.50 8.89 10.25
CA ARG A 89 -0.87 7.53 10.61
C ARG A 89 0.25 6.57 10.23
N SER A 90 0.65 5.68 11.13
CA SER A 90 1.56 4.58 10.81
C SER A 90 0.85 3.50 9.98
N ALA A 91 1.58 2.50 9.50
CA ALA A 91 0.93 1.31 8.94
C ALA A 91 0.45 0.38 10.06
N GLY A 92 -0.61 -0.38 9.79
CA GLY A 92 -1.04 -1.48 10.67
C GLY A 92 -0.21 -2.75 10.43
N GLY A 93 -0.27 -3.72 11.33
CA GLY A 93 0.32 -5.04 11.11
C GLY A 93 -0.58 -5.91 10.24
N GLY A 94 0.01 -6.75 9.37
CA GLY A 94 -0.75 -7.73 8.58
C GLY A 94 -1.37 -8.82 9.46
N GLY A 95 -2.51 -9.38 9.02
CA GLY A 95 -3.19 -10.46 9.72
C GLY A 95 -2.56 -11.81 9.47
N ARG A 96 -2.79 -12.77 10.38
CA ARG A 96 -2.37 -14.17 10.22
C ARG A 96 -3.54 -15.12 10.38
N GLY A 97 -3.65 -16.12 9.49
CA GLY A 97 -4.72 -17.13 9.53
C GLY A 97 -6.01 -16.62 8.91
N ASN A 98 -6.89 -17.53 8.50
CA ASN A 98 -8.19 -17.21 7.93
C ASN A 98 -9.04 -16.35 8.91
N PRO A 99 -9.46 -15.13 8.54
CA PRO A 99 -10.34 -14.30 9.38
C PRO A 99 -11.66 -14.97 9.77
N LEU A 100 -12.22 -15.81 8.89
CA LEU A 100 -13.50 -16.49 9.12
C LEU A 100 -13.42 -17.57 10.21
N GLU A 101 -12.20 -17.99 10.58
CA GLU A 101 -11.93 -18.90 11.70
C GLU A 101 -11.68 -18.17 13.03
N ARG A 102 -11.67 -16.82 13.04
CA ARG A 102 -11.57 -16.07 14.29
C ARG A 102 -12.84 -16.28 15.10
N GLU A 103 -12.69 -16.50 16.39
CA GLU A 103 -13.82 -16.73 17.28
C GLU A 103 -14.72 -15.47 17.35
N PRO A 104 -16.05 -15.55 17.09
CA PRO A 104 -16.92 -14.37 16.99
C PRO A 104 -16.89 -13.46 18.22
N TRP A 105 -16.85 -14.05 19.42
CA TRP A 105 -16.77 -13.29 20.68
C TRP A 105 -15.49 -12.43 20.78
N ARG A 106 -14.36 -12.86 20.19
CA ARG A 106 -13.13 -12.04 20.13
C ARG A 106 -13.28 -10.86 19.19
N VAL A 107 -14.04 -11.04 18.10
CA VAL A 107 -14.37 -9.95 17.17
C VAL A 107 -15.28 -8.94 17.87
N ALA A 108 -16.31 -9.38 18.59
CA ALA A 108 -17.14 -8.51 19.41
C ALA A 108 -16.32 -7.73 20.45
N GLN A 109 -15.33 -8.37 21.11
CA GLN A 109 -14.41 -7.67 22.01
C GLN A 109 -13.53 -6.62 21.30
N ASP A 110 -13.03 -6.91 20.10
CA ASP A 110 -12.29 -5.92 19.30
C ASP A 110 -13.18 -4.72 18.95
N VAL A 111 -14.47 -4.95 18.66
CA VAL A 111 -15.44 -3.87 18.41
C VAL A 111 -15.73 -3.06 19.67
N LEU A 112 -16.00 -3.73 20.80
CA LEU A 112 -16.23 -3.08 22.09
C LEU A 112 -15.05 -2.21 22.53
N ARG A 113 -13.82 -2.65 22.23
CA ARG A 113 -12.58 -1.91 22.52
C ARG A 113 -12.27 -0.80 21.50
N GLY A 114 -13.08 -0.65 20.46
CA GLY A 114 -12.88 0.35 19.41
C GLY A 114 -11.73 0.03 18.45
N TYR A 115 -11.20 -1.19 18.45
CA TYR A 115 -10.14 -1.62 17.55
C TYR A 115 -10.66 -1.92 16.15
N LEU A 116 -11.90 -2.36 16.08
CA LEU A 116 -12.62 -2.72 14.88
C LEU A 116 -13.98 -2.01 14.87
N SER A 117 -14.49 -1.63 13.71
CA SER A 117 -15.86 -1.17 13.56
C SER A 117 -16.82 -2.35 13.33
N PRO A 118 -18.12 -2.22 13.66
CA PRO A 118 -19.11 -3.25 13.33
C PRO A 118 -19.12 -3.59 11.83
N ALA A 119 -18.98 -2.57 10.96
CA ALA A 119 -18.90 -2.77 9.52
C ALA A 119 -17.66 -3.58 9.10
N ALA A 120 -16.50 -3.35 9.73
CA ALA A 120 -15.30 -4.15 9.47
C ALA A 120 -15.39 -5.57 10.06
N ALA A 121 -16.09 -5.75 11.20
CA ALA A 121 -16.37 -7.07 11.76
C ALA A 121 -17.13 -7.97 10.77
N GLU A 122 -18.19 -7.44 10.17
CA GLU A 122 -18.98 -8.16 9.18
C GLU A 122 -18.21 -8.35 7.86
N ARG A 123 -17.61 -7.28 7.33
CA ARG A 123 -16.88 -7.32 6.06
C ARG A 123 -15.74 -8.33 6.12
N ASP A 124 -14.89 -8.25 7.14
CA ASP A 124 -13.61 -8.95 7.17
C ASP A 124 -13.66 -10.31 7.88
N TYR A 125 -14.52 -10.48 8.88
CA TYR A 125 -14.61 -11.70 9.70
C TYR A 125 -15.95 -12.44 9.55
N GLY A 126 -16.91 -11.85 8.83
CA GLY A 126 -18.27 -12.39 8.71
C GLY A 126 -19.05 -12.37 10.03
N VAL A 127 -18.62 -11.59 11.02
CA VAL A 127 -19.29 -11.52 12.33
C VAL A 127 -20.27 -10.37 12.32
N VAL A 128 -21.55 -10.69 12.52
CA VAL A 128 -22.64 -9.72 12.60
C VAL A 128 -22.93 -9.43 14.07
N LEU A 129 -23.07 -8.15 14.41
CA LEU A 129 -23.39 -7.71 15.76
C LEU A 129 -24.78 -7.08 15.81
N CYS A 130 -25.59 -7.50 16.79
CA CYS A 130 -26.87 -6.89 17.12
C CYS A 130 -26.81 -6.33 18.54
N ASN A 131 -27.05 -5.03 18.72
CA ASN A 131 -26.97 -4.35 20.02
C ASN A 131 -25.64 -4.56 20.79
N GLY A 132 -24.53 -4.77 20.06
CA GLY A 132 -23.20 -4.97 20.65
C GLY A 132 -22.86 -6.43 20.98
N GLU A 133 -23.77 -7.37 20.77
CA GLU A 133 -23.58 -8.81 20.96
C GLU A 133 -23.52 -9.53 19.61
N VAL A 134 -22.94 -10.73 19.60
CA VAL A 134 -22.83 -11.56 18.39
C VAL A 134 -24.21 -12.10 18.03
N ASP A 135 -24.65 -11.87 16.80
CA ASP A 135 -25.76 -12.60 16.21
C ASP A 135 -25.20 -13.87 15.55
N GLU A 136 -25.35 -15.01 16.23
CA GLU A 136 -24.77 -16.29 15.78
C GLU A 136 -25.37 -16.74 14.45
N GLN A 137 -26.69 -16.63 14.27
CA GLN A 137 -27.37 -17.06 13.05
C GLN A 137 -26.95 -16.20 11.85
N ALA A 138 -26.92 -14.87 12.01
CA ALA A 138 -26.48 -13.97 10.95
C ALA A 138 -24.98 -14.12 10.67
N THR A 139 -24.16 -14.42 11.68
CA THR A 139 -22.72 -14.69 11.53
C THR A 139 -22.47 -15.97 10.73
N GLU A 140 -23.19 -17.05 11.02
CA GLU A 140 -23.11 -18.29 10.25
C GLU A 140 -23.46 -18.07 8.78
N GLN A 141 -24.56 -17.36 8.50
CA GLN A 141 -24.98 -17.03 7.14
C GLN A 141 -23.96 -16.16 6.41
N SER A 142 -23.45 -15.11 7.08
CA SER A 142 -22.45 -14.20 6.52
C SER A 142 -21.15 -14.93 6.19
N ARG A 143 -20.73 -15.90 7.01
CA ARG A 143 -19.55 -16.73 6.76
C ARG A 143 -19.75 -17.76 5.66
N ALA A 144 -20.93 -18.38 5.56
CA ALA A 144 -21.23 -19.36 4.51
C ALA A 144 -21.09 -18.77 3.09
N GLY A 145 -21.35 -17.47 2.92
CA GLY A 145 -21.20 -16.76 1.65
C GLY A 145 -19.81 -16.17 1.39
N LYS A 146 -18.82 -16.38 2.27
CA LYS A 146 -17.49 -15.77 2.15
C LYS A 146 -16.41 -16.81 1.88
N GLU A 147 -15.53 -16.48 0.95
CA GLU A 147 -14.33 -17.29 0.68
C GLU A 147 -13.12 -16.76 1.46
N ALA A 148 -12.29 -17.68 1.93
CA ALA A 148 -11.02 -17.35 2.55
C ALA A 148 -10.01 -16.90 1.49
N SER A 149 -9.07 -16.02 1.87
CA SER A 149 -7.96 -15.67 1.00
C SER A 149 -7.13 -16.93 0.71
N ALA A 150 -6.98 -17.27 -0.56
CA ALA A 150 -6.04 -18.28 -1.01
C ALA A 150 -4.60 -17.75 -0.96
N GLY A 151 -3.62 -18.62 -0.70
CA GLY A 151 -2.19 -18.31 -0.80
C GLY A 151 -1.48 -18.04 0.53
N HIS A 152 -0.14 -18.07 0.47
CA HIS A 152 0.71 -17.85 1.64
C HIS A 152 0.75 -16.37 2.04
N PHE A 153 0.72 -15.45 1.08
CA PHE A 153 0.77 -14.01 1.31
C PHE A 153 -0.46 -13.34 0.69
N HIS A 154 -1.05 -12.40 1.42
CA HIS A 154 -1.99 -11.44 0.88
C HIS A 154 -1.30 -10.09 0.82
N PHE A 155 -0.78 -9.71 -0.35
CA PHE A 155 0.02 -8.49 -0.53
C PHE A 155 -0.82 -7.23 -0.52
N GLY A 156 -2.00 -7.30 -1.14
CA GLY A 156 -2.94 -6.19 -1.27
C GLY A 156 -2.75 -5.40 -2.56
N PRO A 157 -3.73 -4.54 -2.89
CA PRO A 157 -3.96 -4.07 -4.25
C PRO A 157 -2.81 -3.23 -4.81
N GLU A 158 -2.06 -2.49 -3.98
CA GLU A 158 -0.94 -1.69 -4.46
C GLU A 158 0.22 -2.55 -4.94
N ARG A 159 0.51 -3.64 -4.21
CA ARG A 159 1.58 -4.56 -4.59
C ARG A 159 1.13 -5.42 -5.77
N ASP A 160 -0.09 -5.94 -5.73
CA ASP A 160 -0.66 -6.74 -6.81
C ASP A 160 -0.70 -5.95 -8.13
N GLY A 161 -1.14 -4.69 -8.08
CA GLY A 161 -1.14 -3.80 -9.24
C GLY A 161 0.28 -3.46 -9.74
N TYR A 162 1.23 -3.29 -8.81
CA TYR A 162 2.62 -3.05 -9.18
C TYR A 162 3.27 -4.27 -9.84
N GLU A 163 3.05 -5.48 -9.33
CA GLU A 163 3.59 -6.72 -9.90
C GLU A 163 2.88 -7.13 -11.20
N ALA A 164 1.61 -6.76 -11.38
CA ALA A 164 0.92 -6.90 -12.66
C ALA A 164 1.52 -6.00 -13.75
N GLN A 165 1.99 -4.81 -13.38
CA GLN A 165 2.71 -3.91 -14.30
C GLN A 165 4.16 -4.36 -14.51
N TRP A 166 4.87 -4.69 -13.43
CA TRP A 166 6.27 -5.09 -13.40
C TRP A 166 6.40 -6.58 -13.16
N THR A 167 6.09 -7.36 -14.20
CA THR A 167 6.24 -8.81 -14.20
C THR A 167 7.72 -9.22 -14.18
N PRO A 168 8.07 -10.48 -13.84
CA PRO A 168 9.44 -10.98 -13.97
C PRO A 168 10.04 -10.72 -15.36
N ALA A 169 9.29 -11.00 -16.43
CA ALA A 169 9.72 -10.72 -17.81
C ALA A 169 9.94 -9.21 -18.10
N ALA A 170 9.18 -8.32 -17.45
CA ALA A 170 9.41 -6.88 -17.54
C ALA A 170 10.74 -6.49 -16.88
N TYR A 171 11.05 -7.08 -15.73
CA TYR A 171 12.34 -6.89 -15.06
C TYR A 171 13.49 -7.47 -15.88
N ASP A 172 13.36 -8.68 -16.42
CA ASP A 172 14.38 -9.29 -17.30
C ASP A 172 14.68 -8.38 -18.51
N ARG A 173 13.62 -7.83 -19.13
CA ARG A 173 13.76 -6.87 -20.23
C ARG A 173 14.46 -5.59 -19.80
N LEU A 174 14.09 -5.03 -18.65
CA LEU A 174 14.75 -3.86 -18.10
C LEU A 174 16.23 -4.15 -17.85
N HIS A 175 16.56 -5.27 -17.23
CA HIS A 175 17.94 -5.68 -16.95
C HIS A 175 18.75 -5.82 -18.23
N ALA A 176 18.22 -6.49 -19.25
CA ALA A 176 18.88 -6.61 -20.55
C ALA A 176 19.17 -5.24 -21.20
N VAL A 177 18.24 -4.29 -21.10
CA VAL A 177 18.47 -2.90 -21.57
C VAL A 177 19.58 -2.24 -20.76
N LEU A 178 19.53 -2.30 -19.43
CA LEU A 178 20.51 -1.65 -18.57
C LEU A 178 21.91 -2.25 -18.75
N ASP A 179 22.03 -3.56 -18.90
CA ASP A 179 23.32 -4.23 -19.04
C ASP A 179 24.03 -3.90 -20.35
N ALA A 180 23.27 -3.63 -21.42
CA ALA A 180 23.83 -3.21 -22.69
C ALA A 180 24.18 -1.70 -22.74
N LEU A 181 23.79 -0.92 -21.74
CA LEU A 181 24.14 0.51 -21.63
C LEU A 181 25.46 0.73 -20.86
N PRO A 182 26.25 1.75 -21.24
CA PRO A 182 27.36 2.21 -20.41
C PRO A 182 26.90 2.56 -18.99
N ILE A 183 27.72 2.24 -17.98
CA ILE A 183 27.35 2.32 -16.55
C ILE A 183 26.80 3.71 -16.17
N HIS A 184 27.37 4.78 -16.70
CA HIS A 184 26.94 6.16 -16.41
C HIS A 184 25.53 6.50 -16.95
N TRP A 185 25.01 5.75 -17.92
CA TRP A 185 23.65 5.91 -18.44
C TRP A 185 22.60 5.07 -17.71
N ARG A 186 22.99 3.98 -17.04
CA ARG A 186 22.06 2.99 -16.49
C ARG A 186 21.06 3.59 -15.50
N PHE A 187 21.53 4.40 -14.55
CA PHE A 187 20.65 5.02 -13.55
C PHE A 187 19.65 6.00 -14.19
N PHE A 188 20.13 6.82 -15.13
CA PHE A 188 19.29 7.73 -15.88
C PHE A 188 18.22 6.98 -16.69
N ALA A 189 18.63 6.00 -17.50
CA ALA A 189 17.73 5.20 -18.34
C ALA A 189 16.69 4.46 -17.49
N LYS A 190 17.10 3.82 -16.39
CA LYS A 190 16.18 3.19 -15.44
C LYS A 190 15.13 4.18 -14.94
N THR A 191 15.56 5.35 -14.49
CA THR A 191 14.64 6.38 -13.95
C THR A 191 13.65 6.86 -15.01
N GLU A 192 14.12 7.13 -16.24
CA GLU A 192 13.27 7.57 -17.34
C GLU A 192 12.29 6.49 -17.81
N ILE A 193 12.71 5.21 -17.83
CA ILE A 193 11.84 4.06 -18.11
C ILE A 193 10.74 3.97 -17.06
N PHE A 194 11.09 3.97 -15.76
CA PHE A 194 10.10 3.90 -14.68
C PHE A 194 9.06 5.03 -14.78
N ARG A 195 9.49 6.27 -15.09
CA ARG A 195 8.57 7.40 -15.28
C ARG A 195 7.60 7.18 -16.44
N ARG A 196 8.02 6.48 -17.49
CA ARG A 196 7.21 6.19 -18.70
C ARG A 196 6.45 4.87 -18.64
N MET A 197 6.61 4.08 -17.58
CA MET A 197 5.82 2.87 -17.40
C MET A 197 4.36 3.15 -17.04
N LYS A 198 3.99 4.38 -16.67
CA LYS A 198 2.58 4.73 -16.41
C LYS A 198 1.71 4.42 -17.62
N GLY A 199 0.70 3.57 -17.44
CA GLY A 199 -0.19 3.09 -18.50
C GLY A 199 0.41 2.00 -19.40
N ARG A 200 1.57 1.43 -19.02
CA ARG A 200 2.26 0.34 -19.72
C ARG A 200 2.49 -0.82 -18.76
N ALA A 201 2.64 -2.04 -19.27
CA ALA A 201 2.88 -3.22 -18.45
C ALA A 201 3.71 -4.26 -19.24
N GLY A 202 4.39 -5.14 -18.50
CA GLY A 202 5.13 -6.25 -19.08
C GLY A 202 6.37 -5.84 -19.89
N PRO A 203 7.03 -6.81 -20.55
CA PRO A 203 8.25 -6.58 -21.32
C PRO A 203 8.04 -5.62 -22.51
N GLU A 204 6.88 -5.68 -23.17
CA GLU A 204 6.52 -4.75 -24.26
C GLU A 204 6.36 -3.32 -23.75
N GLY A 205 5.78 -3.14 -22.54
CA GLY A 205 5.71 -1.85 -21.89
C GLY A 205 7.09 -1.25 -21.64
N VAL A 206 8.05 -2.08 -21.19
CA VAL A 206 9.44 -1.67 -20.96
C VAL A 206 10.13 -1.32 -22.28
N ARG A 207 9.91 -2.09 -23.35
CA ARG A 207 10.43 -1.78 -24.71
C ARG A 207 9.94 -0.41 -25.17
N ALA A 208 8.63 -0.20 -25.18
CA ALA A 208 8.04 1.08 -25.56
C ALA A 208 8.49 2.24 -24.64
N ALA A 209 8.70 1.98 -23.35
CA ALA A 209 9.26 2.95 -22.41
C ALA A 209 10.66 3.37 -22.82
N PHE A 210 11.54 2.41 -23.07
CA PHE A 210 12.90 2.66 -23.50
C PHE A 210 12.98 3.37 -24.87
N ASP A 211 12.15 2.96 -25.84
CA ASP A 211 12.08 3.62 -27.15
C ASP A 211 11.74 5.10 -27.00
N ALA A 212 10.73 5.42 -26.17
CA ALA A 212 10.35 6.80 -25.85
C ALA A 212 11.38 7.56 -25.00
N VAL A 213 12.29 6.87 -24.30
CA VAL A 213 13.47 7.53 -23.69
C VAL A 213 14.46 7.91 -24.78
N CYS A 214 14.80 6.98 -25.67
CA CYS A 214 15.77 7.20 -26.74
C CYS A 214 15.30 8.26 -27.75
N GLU A 215 13.99 8.37 -28.01
CA GLU A 215 13.42 9.45 -28.82
C GLU A 215 13.60 10.83 -28.18
N ARG A 216 13.43 10.92 -26.85
CA ARG A 216 13.57 12.18 -26.12
C ARG A 216 15.04 12.55 -25.88
N PHE A 217 15.92 11.57 -25.75
CA PHE A 217 17.33 11.74 -25.45
C PHE A 217 18.17 11.00 -26.51
N PRO A 218 18.39 11.63 -27.68
CA PRO A 218 19.09 10.99 -28.81
C PRO A 218 20.54 10.59 -28.50
N GLU A 219 21.16 11.21 -27.50
CA GLU A 219 22.52 10.91 -27.02
C GLU A 219 22.58 9.59 -26.23
N LEU A 220 21.43 9.07 -25.79
CA LEU A 220 21.37 7.78 -25.11
C LEU A 220 21.71 6.67 -26.12
N PRO A 221 22.77 5.87 -25.89
CA PRO A 221 23.13 4.80 -26.80
C PRO A 221 21.99 3.80 -26.95
N ARG A 222 21.67 3.42 -28.19
CA ARG A 222 20.81 2.27 -28.44
C ARG A 222 21.70 1.02 -28.52
N PRO A 223 21.54 0.05 -27.61
CA PRO A 223 22.18 -1.25 -27.78
C PRO A 223 21.88 -1.80 -29.17
N ARG A 224 22.89 -2.33 -29.87
CA ARG A 224 22.61 -3.17 -31.04
C ARG A 224 21.70 -4.30 -30.59
N SER A 225 20.72 -4.62 -31.42
CA SER A 225 19.65 -5.55 -31.07
C SER A 225 20.19 -6.81 -30.39
N LEU A 226 19.55 -7.24 -29.29
CA LEU A 226 19.86 -8.48 -28.56
C LEU A 226 19.75 -9.77 -29.42
N GLN A 227 19.47 -9.65 -30.73
CA GLN A 227 19.52 -10.75 -31.69
C GLN A 227 20.94 -11.09 -32.17
N GLU A 228 21.89 -10.15 -32.15
CA GLU A 228 23.22 -10.37 -32.76
C GLU A 228 24.26 -10.97 -31.79
N ALA A 229 23.93 -11.15 -30.50
CA ALA A 229 24.87 -11.67 -29.50
C ALA A 229 24.83 -13.20 -29.32
N ALA A 230 24.12 -13.91 -30.22
CA ALA A 230 23.97 -15.36 -30.21
C ALA A 230 24.61 -16.05 -31.44
N GLU A 231 25.41 -15.33 -32.23
CA GLU A 231 26.32 -15.87 -33.25
C GLU A 231 27.77 -15.80 -32.76
#